data_AF-A0A9W7EYQ7-F1
#
_entry.id   AF-A0A9W7EYQ7-F1
#
_cell.length_a   1.000
_cell.length_b   1.000
_cell.length_c   1.000
_cell.angle_alpha   90.00
_cell.angle_beta   90.00
_cell.angle_gamma   90.00
#
_symmetry.space_group_name_H-M   'P 1'
#
loop_
_entity.id
_entity.type
_entity.pdbx_description
1 polymer ?
#
loop_
_entity_poly.entity_id
_entity_poly.type
_entity_poly.pdbx_seq_one_letter_code
_entity_poly.pdbx_strand_id
1 'polypeptide(L)'
;LQLSVEAESVGEDFSVLKRAKLSLVDLAGSEIMSTKNNISRGHKNELTNINSSLSTLGNVMAALGDMSRTHVPYRDSKLTRPIPQISLLPSKFEEA
;
A
#
# COMPACT_ATOMS: atom_id res chain seq x y z
N LEU A 1 -8.35 -3.31 7.40
CA LEU A 1 -8.23 -4.48 8.31
C LEU A 1 -6.85 -5.10 8.10
N GLN A 2 -6.18 -5.53 9.17
CA GLN A 2 -4.89 -6.21 9.09
C GLN A 2 -4.97 -7.54 9.86
N LEU A 3 -4.60 -8.62 9.20
CA LEU A 3 -4.50 -9.96 9.76
C LEU A 3 -3.03 -10.35 9.79
N SER A 4 -2.55 -10.80 10.95
CA SER A 4 -1.20 -11.31 11.12
C SER A 4 -1.29 -12.76 11.58
N VAL A 5 -0.52 -13.65 10.96
CA VAL A 5 -0.43 -15.06 11.30
C VAL A 5 1.01 -15.38 11.60
N GLU A 6 1.26 -16.05 12.71
CA GLU A 6 2.56 -16.58 13.08
C GLU A 6 2.44 -18.10 13.22
N ALA A 7 3.41 -18.84 12.70
CA ALA A 7 3.49 -20.29 12.82
C ALA A 7 4.93 -20.66 13.17
N GLU A 8 5.11 -21.43 14.24
CA GLU A 8 6.41 -21.94 14.65
C GLU A 8 6.52 -23.41 14.26
N SER A 9 7.61 -23.76 13.59
CA SER A 9 7.99 -25.13 13.28
C SER A 9 9.23 -25.46 14.08
N VAL A 10 9.15 -26.42 14.98
CA VAL A 10 10.29 -26.89 15.77
C VAL A 10 10.93 -28.06 15.04
N GLY A 11 12.15 -27.87 14.55
CA GLY A 11 13.04 -28.96 14.11
C GLY A 11 13.93 -29.44 15.27
N GLU A 12 14.65 -30.54 15.07
CA GLU A 12 15.53 -31.12 16.10
C GLU A 12 16.65 -30.15 16.52
N ASP A 13 17.16 -29.32 15.59
CA ASP A 13 18.29 -28.41 15.84
C ASP A 13 17.92 -26.91 15.81
N PHE A 14 16.80 -26.54 15.19
CA PHE A 14 16.39 -25.14 15.04
C PHE A 14 14.86 -24.99 14.99
N SER A 15 14.34 -23.89 15.56
CA SER A 15 12.95 -23.48 15.36
C SER A 15 12.84 -22.42 14.26
N VAL A 16 11.84 -22.58 13.39
CA VAL A 16 11.52 -21.64 12.31
C VAL A 16 10.21 -20.95 12.63
N LEU A 17 10.27 -19.64 12.87
CA LEU A 17 9.09 -18.79 13.01
C LEU A 17 8.72 -18.18 11.65
N LYS A 18 7.60 -18.63 11.08
CA LYS A 18 6.99 -18.07 9.87
C LYS A 18 5.99 -16.99 10.27
N ARG A 19 6.12 -15.79 9.69
CA ARG A 19 5.17 -14.68 9.88
C ARG A 19 4.56 -14.30 8.53
N ALA A 20 3.24 -14.16 8.50
CA ALA A 20 2.49 -13.64 7.37
C ALA A 20 1.62 -12.46 7.83
N LYS A 21 1.51 -11.44 6.98
CA LYS A 21 0.66 -10.26 7.22
C LYS A 21 -0.17 -9.98 5.98
N LEU A 22 -1.49 -10.02 6.14
CA LEU A 22 -2.47 -9.66 5.11
C LEU A 22 -3.11 -8.32 5.48
N SER A 23 -3.00 -7.34 4.59
CA SER A 23 -3.65 -6.04 4.73
C SER A 23 -4.81 -5.93 3.74
N LEU A 24 -6.04 -5.92 4.27
CA LEU A 24 -7.26 -5.68 3.51
C LEU A 24 -7.60 -4.19 3.60
N VAL A 25 -7.54 -3.52 2.45
CA VAL A 25 -7.75 -2.07 2.34
C VAL A 25 -8.99 -1.82 1.48
N ASP A 26 -9.95 -1.09 2.04
CA ASP A 26 -11.10 -0.57 1.31
C ASP A 26 -10.86 0.92 1.02
N LEU A 27 -11.11 1.34 -0.22
CA LEU A 27 -10.77 2.68 -0.70
C LEU A 27 -12.03 3.40 -1.16
N ALA A 28 -12.04 4.72 -0.96
CA ALA A 28 -13.04 5.58 -1.58
C ALA A 28 -12.96 5.52 -3.11
N GLY A 29 -14.05 5.91 -3.77
CA GLY A 29 -14.13 5.96 -5.22
C GLY A 29 -13.15 6.98 -5.83
N SER A 30 -12.80 6.75 -7.10
CA SER A 30 -11.86 7.57 -7.88
C SER A 30 -12.57 8.52 -8.87
N GLU A 31 -13.85 8.77 -8.65
CA GLU A 31 -14.67 9.57 -9.55
C GLU A 31 -14.18 11.02 -9.70
N ILE A 32 -14.27 11.50 -10.94
CA ILE A 32 -13.88 12.86 -11.30
C ILE A 32 -15.08 13.77 -11.12
N MET A 33 -14.93 14.82 -10.31
CA MET A 33 -16.00 15.78 -10.11
C MET A 33 -15.98 16.88 -11.17
N SER A 34 -17.13 17.15 -11.80
CA SER A 34 -17.27 18.26 -12.73
C SER A 34 -17.14 19.60 -12.00
N THR A 35 -16.37 20.53 -12.56
CA THR A 35 -16.19 21.91 -12.04
C THR A 35 -17.48 22.72 -12.01
N LYS A 36 -18.56 22.23 -12.64
CA LYS A 36 -19.86 22.90 -12.74
C LYS A 36 -20.77 22.71 -11.52
N ASN A 37 -20.37 21.86 -10.57
CA ASN A 37 -21.19 21.56 -9.40
C ASN A 37 -20.97 22.59 -8.27
N ASN A 38 -22.07 23.20 -7.80
CA ASN A 38 -22.09 24.13 -6.67
C ASN A 38 -21.99 23.37 -5.34
N ILE A 39 -20.84 22.75 -5.10
CA ILE A 39 -20.55 22.03 -3.86
C ILE A 39 -19.88 22.96 -2.84
N SER A 40 -20.17 22.73 -1.56
CA SER A 40 -19.51 23.41 -0.45
C SER A 40 -17.98 23.24 -0.50
N ARG A 41 -17.24 24.27 -0.06
CA ARG A 41 -15.77 24.27 -0.02
C ARG A 41 -15.21 23.08 0.77
N GLY A 42 -15.86 22.69 1.88
CA GLY A 42 -15.43 21.55 2.69
C GLY A 42 -15.47 20.23 1.91
N HIS A 43 -16.56 20.00 1.19
CA HIS A 43 -16.75 18.81 0.37
C HIS A 43 -15.80 18.81 -0.85
N LYS A 44 -15.52 19.98 -1.45
CA LYS A 44 -14.50 20.10 -2.51
C LYS A 44 -13.10 19.71 -2.00
N ASN A 45 -12.73 20.11 -0.78
CA ASN A 45 -11.46 19.74 -0.18
C ASN A 45 -11.38 18.24 0.11
N GLU A 46 -12.46 17.63 0.61
CA GLU A 46 -12.55 16.19 0.85
C GLU A 46 -12.32 15.39 -0.45
N LEU A 47 -13.06 15.71 -1.51
CA LEU A 47 -12.91 15.07 -2.83
C LEU A 47 -11.50 15.26 -3.40
N THR A 48 -10.92 16.45 -3.23
CA THR A 48 -9.54 16.72 -3.66
C THR A 48 -8.55 15.82 -2.92
N ASN A 49 -8.72 15.63 -1.62
CA ASN A 49 -7.86 14.77 -0.81
C ASN A 49 -8.01 13.29 -1.18
N ILE A 50 -9.25 12.82 -1.43
CA ILE A 50 -9.52 11.47 -1.92
C ILE A 50 -8.76 11.23 -3.22
N ASN A 51 -8.99 12.07 -4.23
CA ASN A 51 -8.38 11.92 -5.55
C ASN A 51 -6.85 12.09 -5.52
N SER A 52 -6.33 12.99 -4.68
CA SER A 52 -4.89 13.12 -4.49
C SER A 52 -4.29 11.82 -3.93
N SER A 53 -4.91 11.23 -2.91
CA SER A 53 -4.39 10.01 -2.28
C SER A 53 -4.43 8.80 -3.21
N LEU A 54 -5.48 8.67 -4.03
CA LEU A 54 -5.64 7.61 -5.02
C LEU A 54 -4.70 7.79 -6.22
N SER A 55 -4.46 9.04 -6.66
CA SER A 55 -3.48 9.33 -7.72
C SER A 55 -2.06 8.99 -7.27
N THR A 56 -1.69 9.32 -6.03
CA THR A 56 -0.40 8.93 -5.46
C THR A 56 -0.26 7.40 -5.40
N LEU A 57 -1.32 6.67 -5.06
CA LEU A 57 -1.33 5.20 -5.09
C LEU A 57 -1.06 4.67 -6.51
N GLY A 58 -1.72 5.22 -7.53
CA GLY A 58 -1.46 4.88 -8.93
C GLY A 58 -0.01 5.13 -9.34
N ASN A 59 0.57 6.27 -8.95
CA ASN A 59 1.97 6.59 -9.22
C ASN A 59 2.95 5.62 -8.54
N VAL A 60 2.64 5.20 -7.32
CA VAL A 60 3.44 4.19 -6.59
C VAL A 60 3.38 2.84 -7.30
N MET A 61 2.21 2.38 -7.73
CA MET A 61 2.07 1.11 -8.45
C MET A 61 2.79 1.14 -9.81
N ALA A 62 2.67 2.23 -10.55
CA ALA A 62 3.39 2.42 -11.81
C ALA A 62 4.91 2.42 -11.60
N ALA A 63 5.40 3.06 -10.54
CA ALA A 63 6.84 3.07 -10.24
C ALA A 63 7.35 1.69 -9.78
N LEU A 64 6.53 0.90 -9.07
CA LEU A 64 6.86 -0.47 -8.67
C LEU A 64 6.94 -1.45 -9.86
N GLY A 65 6.12 -1.23 -10.89
CA GLY A 65 6.14 -2.03 -12.11
C GLY A 65 7.29 -1.69 -13.07
N ASP A 66 7.98 -0.56 -12.85
CA ASP A 66 9.07 -0.09 -13.70
C ASP A 66 10.43 -0.37 -13.04
N MET A 67 11.09 -1.44 -13.50
CA MET A 67 12.41 -1.85 -12.99
C MET A 67 13.52 -0.82 -13.25
N SER A 68 13.31 0.17 -14.14
CA SER A 68 14.28 1.23 -14.40
C SER A 68 14.24 2.36 -13.36
N ARG A 69 13.16 2.46 -12.59
CA ARG A 69 13.01 3.52 -11.58
C ARG A 69 13.66 3.12 -10.26
N THR A 70 14.50 4.02 -9.75
CA THR A 70 15.19 3.85 -8.47
C THR A 70 14.39 4.39 -7.28
N HIS A 71 13.45 5.30 -7.53
CA HIS A 71 12.65 5.95 -6.49
C HIS A 71 11.15 5.72 -6.68
N VAL A 72 10.50 5.27 -5.62
CA VAL A 72 9.04 5.10 -5.54
C VAL A 72 8.46 6.08 -4.51
N PRO A 73 7.47 6.92 -4.88
CA PRO A 73 6.99 8.04 -4.06
C PRO A 73 6.03 7.63 -2.92
N TYR A 74 6.43 6.69 -2.06
CA TYR A 74 5.58 6.19 -0.97
C TYR A 74 5.20 7.25 0.08
N ARG A 75 5.96 8.34 0.17
CA ARG A 75 5.84 9.35 1.23
C ARG A 75 4.82 10.43 0.93
N ASP A 76 4.44 10.57 -0.34
CA ASP A 76 3.60 11.65 -0.87
C ASP A 76 2.17 11.60 -0.34
N SER A 77 1.68 10.41 0.03
CA SER A 77 0.37 10.23 0.67
C SER A 77 0.50 9.36 1.91
N LYS A 78 -0.34 9.62 2.92
CA LYS A 78 -0.45 8.73 4.09
C LYS A 78 -0.89 7.32 3.68
N LEU A 79 -1.71 7.21 2.63
CA LEU A 79 -2.22 5.95 2.10
C LEU A 79 -1.10 5.01 1.61
N THR A 80 -0.03 5.57 1.05
CA THR A 80 1.04 4.79 0.41
C THR A 80 2.19 4.42 1.34
N ARG A 81 2.28 5.03 2.52
CA ARG A 81 3.35 4.77 3.50
C ARG A 81 3.45 3.33 4.01
N PRO A 82 2.35 2.56 4.14
CA PRO A 82 2.43 1.15 4.55
C PRO A 82 2.94 0.20 3.44
N ILE A 83 2.88 0.59 2.16
CA ILE A 83 3.18 -0.30 1.02
C ILE A 83 4.60 -0.89 1.06
N PRO A 84 5.67 -0.13 1.39
CA PRO A 84 7.01 -0.71 1.54
C PRO A 84 7.06 -1.87 2.53
N GLN A 85 6.31 -1.79 3.64
CA GLN A 85 6.27 -2.86 4.64
C GLN A 85 5.54 -4.11 4.13
N ILE A 86 4.64 -3.97 3.17
CA ILE A 86 3.91 -5.08 2.53
C ILE A 86 4.80 -5.74 1.47
N SER A 87 5.55 -4.94 0.72
CA SER A 87 6.44 -5.43 -0.35
C SER A 87 7.76 -6.03 0.16
N LEU A 88 8.18 -5.70 1.38
CA LEU A 88 9.45 -6.17 1.97
C LEU A 88 9.31 -7.47 2.77
N LEU A 89 8.36 -8.35 2.41
CA LEU A 89 8.48 -9.75 2.86
C LEU A 89 9.79 -10.29 2.28
N PRO A 90 10.77 -10.65 3.12
CA PRO A 90 12.09 -10.97 2.63
C PRO A 90 12.02 -12.21 1.75
N SER A 91 12.58 -12.11 0.55
CA SER A 91 12.93 -13.20 -0.36
C SER A 91 14.04 -14.11 0.21
N LYS A 92 14.01 -14.38 1.52
CA LYS A 92 14.96 -15.23 2.26
C LYS A 92 14.70 -16.74 2.05
N PHE A 93 14.13 -17.14 0.92
CA PHE A 93 13.96 -18.54 0.53
C PHE A 93 14.63 -18.86 -0.82
N GLU A 94 15.53 -18.00 -1.29
CA GLU A 94 16.38 -18.28 -2.44
C GLU A 94 17.81 -18.58 -1.96
N GLU A 95 17.96 -19.72 -1.29
CA GLU A 95 19.22 -20.48 -1.20
C GLU A 95 18.84 -21.89 -0.70
N ALA A 96 18.74 -22.80 -1.66
CA ALA A 96 18.71 -24.25 -1.50
C ALA A 96 20.00 -24.82 -2.09
#